data_AF-A0A940Y9I5-F1
#
_entry.id   AF-A0A940Y9I5-F1
#
_cell.length_a   1.000
_cell.length_b   1.000
_cell.length_c   1.000
_cell.angle_alpha   90.00
_cell.angle_beta   90.00
_cell.angle_gamma   90.00
#
_symmetry.space_group_name_H-M   'P 1'
#
loop_
_entity.id
_entity.type
_entity.pdbx_description
1 polymer ?
#
loop_
_entity_poly.entity_id
_entity_poly.type
_entity_poly.pdbx_seq_one_letter_code
_entity_poly.pdbx_strand_id
1 'polypeptide(L)'
;MSVKSVLEGTEKAFLMLIALFTVVAMAQEVFHLLELRRVELKDLLLMFIYAEVLGMLGAFYASHRIPITIPLFIAMTALARLIILQGKEADPSILLYESGAILLIATACWVIGRIRPQE
;
A
#
# COMPACT_ATOMS: atom_id res chain seq x y z
N MET A 1 10.64 -15.45 -32.35
CA MET A 1 10.77 -14.00 -32.08
C MET A 1 9.43 -13.31 -31.74
N SER A 2 8.35 -14.05 -31.41
CA SER A 2 6.99 -13.43 -31.36
C SER A 2 6.29 -13.45 -29.99
N VAL A 3 6.72 -14.24 -29.01
CA VAL A 3 5.97 -14.38 -27.74
C VAL A 3 6.38 -13.34 -26.71
N LYS A 4 7.67 -12.99 -26.65
CA LYS A 4 8.21 -12.03 -25.66
C LYS A 4 7.70 -10.60 -25.89
N SER A 5 7.67 -10.13 -27.14
CA SER A 5 7.19 -8.79 -27.49
C SER A 5 5.68 -8.63 -27.28
N VAL A 6 4.90 -9.69 -27.48
CA VAL A 6 3.46 -9.70 -27.16
C VAL A 6 3.27 -9.62 -25.64
N LEU A 7 4.06 -10.38 -24.88
CA LEU A 7 3.99 -10.36 -23.41
C LEU A 7 4.35 -8.99 -22.84
N GLU A 8 5.42 -8.36 -23.32
CA GLU A 8 5.83 -7.01 -22.90
C GLU A 8 4.78 -5.94 -23.28
N GLY A 9 4.15 -6.06 -24.46
CA GLY A 9 3.08 -5.16 -24.87
C GLY A 9 1.83 -5.29 -23.98
N THR A 10 1.45 -6.52 -23.65
CA THR A 10 0.34 -6.80 -22.74
C THR A 10 0.64 -6.32 -21.32
N GLU A 11 1.85 -6.55 -20.80
CA GLU A 11 2.27 -6.09 -19.47
C GLU A 11 2.16 -4.56 -19.35
N LYS A 12 2.68 -3.82 -20.32
CA LYS A 12 2.55 -2.34 -20.37
C LYS A 12 1.10 -1.88 -20.40
N ALA A 13 0.23 -2.57 -21.16
CA ALA A 13 -1.19 -2.24 -21.21
C ALA A 13 -1.87 -2.43 -19.85
N PHE A 14 -1.58 -3.52 -19.14
CA PHE A 14 -2.10 -3.77 -17.80
C PHE A 14 -1.59 -2.73 -16.79
N LEU A 15 -0.31 -2.39 -16.81
CA LEU A 15 0.24 -1.39 -15.89
C LEU A 15 -0.38 0.00 -16.11
N MET A 16 -0.55 0.40 -17.37
CA MET A 16 -1.22 1.66 -17.71
C MET A 16 -2.68 1.67 -17.24
N LEU A 17 -3.36 0.53 -17.36
CA LEU A 17 -4.73 0.36 -16.91
C LEU A 17 -4.86 0.42 -15.38
N ILE A 18 -3.97 -0.25 -14.63
CA ILE A 18 -3.94 -0.18 -13.16
C ILE A 18 -3.63 1.25 -12.71
N ALA A 19 -2.67 1.93 -13.35
CA ALA A 19 -2.34 3.31 -13.03
C ALA A 19 -3.55 4.25 -13.25
N LEU A 20 -4.24 4.11 -14.38
CA LEU A 20 -5.42 4.89 -14.68
C LEU A 20 -6.54 4.66 -13.65
N PHE A 21 -6.84 3.39 -13.34
CA PHE A 21 -7.85 3.06 -12.34
C PHE A 21 -7.49 3.56 -10.94
N THR A 22 -6.20 3.53 -10.57
CA THR A 22 -5.75 4.06 -9.27
C THR A 22 -5.97 5.57 -9.18
N VAL A 23 -5.68 6.32 -10.25
CA VAL A 23 -5.95 7.77 -10.30
C VAL A 23 -7.45 8.07 -10.23
N VAL A 24 -8.27 7.32 -10.96
CA VAL A 24 -9.74 7.49 -10.93
C VAL A 24 -10.30 7.17 -9.55
N ALA A 25 -9.87 6.07 -8.92
CA ALA A 25 -10.29 5.69 -7.57
C ALA A 25 -9.89 6.74 -6.53
N MET A 26 -8.65 7.26 -6.61
CA MET A 26 -8.19 8.33 -5.73
C MET A 26 -9.03 9.60 -5.90
N ALA A 27 -9.38 9.98 -7.13
CA ALA A 27 -10.26 11.12 -7.38
C ALA A 27 -11.66 10.92 -6.80
N GLN A 28 -12.26 9.74 -6.99
CA GLN A 28 -13.56 9.39 -6.42
C GLN A 28 -13.55 9.48 -4.89
N GLU A 29 -12.51 8.96 -4.25
CA GLU A 29 -12.35 9.03 -2.79
C GLU A 29 -12.28 10.48 -2.32
N VAL A 30 -11.48 11.32 -2.99
CA VAL A 30 -11.39 12.75 -2.68
C VAL A 30 -12.76 13.44 -2.80
N PHE A 31 -13.52 13.17 -3.86
CA PHE A 31 -14.88 13.72 -4.00
C PHE A 31 -15.79 13.26 -2.86
N HIS A 32 -15.71 11.99 -2.46
CA HIS A 32 -16.50 11.45 -1.36
C HIS A 32 -16.20 12.13 -0.02
N LEU A 33 -14.91 12.37 0.27
CA LEU A 33 -14.48 13.05 1.50
C LEU A 33 -14.88 14.52 1.52
N LEU A 34 -14.89 15.19 0.36
CA LEU A 34 -15.38 16.55 0.24
C LEU A 34 -16.89 16.64 0.53
N GLU A 35 -17.67 15.65 0.10
CA GLU A 35 -19.10 15.57 0.38
C GLU A 35 -19.38 15.35 1.87
N LEU A 36 -18.61 14.47 2.51
CA LEU A 36 -18.72 14.18 3.95
C LEU A 36 -18.22 15.32 4.86
N ARG A 37 -17.50 16.31 4.30
CA ARG A 37 -16.91 17.47 5.02
C ARG A 37 -16.07 17.10 6.26
N ARG A 38 -15.63 15.85 6.36
CA ARG A 38 -14.82 15.34 7.46
C ARG A 38 -13.76 14.42 6.88
N VAL A 39 -12.50 14.71 7.20
CA VAL A 39 -11.37 13.88 6.80
C VAL A 39 -10.87 13.14 8.02
N GLU A 40 -10.95 11.82 8.00
CA GLU A 40 -10.40 10.97 9.05
C GLU A 40 -9.02 10.46 8.65
N LEU A 41 -8.23 10.06 9.65
CA LEU A 41 -6.86 9.54 9.44
C LEU A 41 -6.83 8.29 8.56
N LYS A 42 -7.88 7.47 8.63
CA LYS A 42 -8.04 6.27 7.81
C LYS A 42 -8.14 6.63 6.31
N ASP A 43 -8.75 7.77 5.98
CA ASP A 43 -8.96 8.20 4.60
C ASP A 43 -7.66 8.77 4.01
N LEU A 44 -6.93 9.54 4.83
CA LEU A 44 -5.56 9.97 4.52
C LEU A 44 -4.63 8.79 4.27
N LEU A 45 -4.76 7.73 5.08
CA LEU A 45 -3.99 6.51 4.90
C LEU A 45 -4.35 5.78 3.60
N LEU A 46 -5.64 5.67 3.29
CA LEU A 46 -6.10 5.04 2.05
C LEU A 46 -5.57 5.78 0.81
N MET A 47 -5.63 7.12 0.82
CA MET A 47 -5.05 7.95 -0.25
C MET A 47 -3.54 7.75 -0.39
N PHE A 48 -2.83 7.52 0.73
CA PHE A 48 -1.40 7.25 0.71
C PHE A 48 -1.07 5.88 0.10
N ILE A 49 -1.90 4.86 0.34
CA ILE A 49 -1.79 3.56 -0.32
C ILE A 49 -1.97 3.70 -1.84
N TYR A 50 -2.94 4.50 -2.30
CA TYR A 50 -3.10 4.76 -3.75
C TYR A 50 -1.89 5.46 -4.37
N ALA A 51 -1.35 6.49 -3.69
CA ALA A 51 -0.16 7.19 -4.14
C ALA A 51 1.06 6.28 -4.21
N GLU A 52 1.21 5.36 -3.26
CA GLU A 52 2.29 4.39 -3.24
C GLU A 52 2.17 3.35 -4.35
N VAL A 53 0.96 2.85 -4.63
CA VAL A 53 0.73 1.94 -5.77
C VAL A 53 1.15 2.61 -7.07
N LEU A 54 0.82 3.90 -7.26
CA LEU A 54 1.33 4.66 -8.41
C LEU A 54 2.87 4.77 -8.41
N GLY A 55 3.49 4.97 -7.25
CA GLY A 55 4.95 4.97 -7.09
C GLY A 55 5.59 3.62 -7.45
N MET A 56 4.98 2.50 -7.04
CA MET A 56 5.42 1.15 -7.39
C MET A 56 5.29 0.87 -8.88
N LEU A 57 4.18 1.30 -9.52
CA LEU A 57 4.00 1.18 -10.97
C LEU A 57 5.04 2.02 -11.72
N GLY A 58 5.35 3.22 -11.24
CA GLY A 58 6.42 4.06 -11.79
C GLY A 58 7.81 3.42 -11.67
N ALA A 59 8.14 2.87 -10.50
CA ALA A 59 9.39 2.15 -10.26
C ALA A 59 9.49 0.87 -11.10
N PHE A 60 8.38 0.16 -11.28
CA PHE A 60 8.31 -1.00 -12.16
C PHE A 60 8.62 -0.63 -13.61
N TYR A 61 8.10 0.50 -14.10
CA TYR A 61 8.42 0.97 -15.45
C TYR A 61 9.91 1.29 -15.64
N ALA A 62 10.60 1.75 -14.58
CA ALA A 62 12.01 2.10 -14.61
C ALA A 62 12.96 0.89 -14.43
N SER A 63 12.58 -0.12 -13.64
CA SER A 63 13.49 -1.20 -13.22
C SER A 63 12.95 -2.63 -13.40
N HIS A 64 11.75 -2.83 -13.97
CA HIS A 64 11.04 -4.12 -14.08
C HIS A 64 10.95 -4.90 -12.75
N ARG A 65 11.13 -4.23 -11.62
CA ARG A 65 11.10 -4.81 -10.27
C ARG A 65 9.98 -4.12 -9.49
N ILE A 66 9.17 -4.90 -8.77
CA ILE A 66 8.13 -4.38 -7.88
C ILE A 66 8.74 -4.23 -6.48
N PRO A 67 8.96 -3.00 -5.96
CA PRO A 67 9.48 -2.79 -4.61
C PRO A 67 8.37 -2.99 -3.56
N ILE A 68 8.21 -4.21 -3.04
CA ILE A 68 7.13 -4.57 -2.10
C ILE A 68 7.41 -4.11 -0.66
N THR A 69 8.66 -3.79 -0.32
CA THR A 69 9.08 -3.49 1.06
C THR A 69 8.55 -2.15 1.58
N ILE A 70 8.51 -1.12 0.75
CA ILE A 70 8.07 0.23 1.14
C ILE A 70 6.58 0.25 1.59
N PRO A 71 5.64 -0.40 0.87
CA PRO A 71 4.25 -0.56 1.30
C PRO A 71 4.03 -1.19 2.66
N LEU A 72 4.78 -2.25 2.94
CA LEU A 72 4.66 -2.97 4.20
C LEU A 72 5.02 -2.07 5.39
N PHE A 73 6.06 -1.24 5.26
CA PHE A 73 6.45 -0.28 6.30
C PHE A 73 5.41 0.81 6.52
N ILE A 74 4.76 1.25 5.45
CA ILE A 74 3.73 2.27 5.49
C ILE A 74 2.48 1.75 6.21
N ALA A 75 2.05 0.53 5.88
CA ALA A 75 0.95 -0.13 6.58
C ALA A 75 1.24 -0.30 8.09
N MET A 76 2.44 -0.76 8.46
CA MET A 76 2.84 -0.91 9.86
C MET A 76 2.82 0.41 10.62
N THR A 77 3.41 1.47 10.05
CA THR A 77 3.49 2.79 10.70
C THR A 77 2.10 3.41 10.87
N ALA A 78 1.22 3.18 9.90
CA ALA A 78 -0.13 3.68 9.95
C ALA A 78 -1.01 2.97 10.98
N LEU A 79 -0.93 1.63 11.04
CA LEU A 79 -1.56 0.86 12.11
C LEU A 79 -1.05 1.32 13.48
N ALA A 80 0.25 1.52 13.63
CA ALA A 80 0.81 2.03 14.89
C ALA A 80 0.23 3.40 15.28
N ARG A 81 0.10 4.34 14.32
CA ARG A 81 -0.54 5.65 14.58
C ARG A 81 -2.02 5.53 14.92
N LEU A 82 -2.74 4.62 14.27
CA LEU A 82 -4.14 4.35 14.55
C LEU A 82 -4.33 3.86 15.98
N ILE A 83 -3.52 2.88 16.41
CA ILE A 83 -3.52 2.33 17.77
C ILE A 83 -3.24 3.45 18.79
N ILE A 84 -2.28 4.33 18.54
CA ILE A 84 -1.95 5.40 19.50
C ILE A 84 -3.09 6.41 19.63
N LEU A 85 -3.76 6.76 18.52
CA LEU A 85 -4.82 7.77 18.54
C LEU A 85 -6.18 7.22 19.00
N GLN A 86 -6.51 5.97 18.67
CA GLN A 86 -7.80 5.35 18.99
C GLN A 86 -7.72 4.38 20.18
N GLY A 87 -6.53 3.94 20.57
CA GLY A 87 -6.31 2.96 21.63
C GLY A 87 -6.65 3.44 23.04
N LYS A 88 -6.97 4.72 23.24
CA LYS A 88 -7.45 5.23 24.53
C LYS A 88 -8.90 4.85 24.84
N GLU A 89 -9.71 4.64 23.81
CA GLU A 89 -11.13 4.27 23.91
C GLU A 89 -11.34 2.77 23.63
N ALA A 90 -10.31 2.06 23.16
CA ALA A 90 -10.39 0.68 22.74
C ALA A 90 -10.13 -0.30 23.88
N ASP A 91 -10.86 -1.42 23.86
CA ASP A 91 -10.74 -2.48 24.85
C ASP A 91 -9.30 -3.05 24.87
N PRO A 92 -8.71 -3.33 26.05
CA PRO A 92 -7.33 -3.83 26.17
C PRO A 92 -7.05 -5.07 25.31
N SER A 93 -8.09 -5.88 25.10
CA SER A 93 -8.08 -7.07 24.24
C SER A 93 -7.78 -6.71 22.78
N ILE A 94 -8.40 -5.66 22.25
CA ILE A 94 -8.26 -5.20 20.85
C ILE A 94 -6.86 -4.65 20.63
N LEU A 95 -6.33 -3.84 21.56
CA LEU A 95 -4.96 -3.33 21.47
C LEU A 95 -3.92 -4.44 21.37
N LEU A 96 -4.12 -5.54 22.10
CA LEU A 96 -3.25 -6.72 22.05
C LEU A 96 -3.29 -7.39 20.67
N TYR A 97 -4.46 -7.54 20.06
CA TYR A 97 -4.60 -8.09 18.71
C TYR A 97 -3.98 -7.17 17.65
N GLU A 98 -4.21 -5.86 17.71
CA GLU A 98 -3.66 -4.90 16.76
C GLU A 98 -2.13 -4.81 16.85
N SER A 99 -1.58 -4.77 18.07
CA SER A 99 -0.13 -4.80 18.29
C SER A 99 0.47 -6.14 17.85
N GLY A 100 -0.24 -7.25 18.06
CA GLY A 100 0.14 -8.57 17.57
C GLY A 100 0.16 -8.65 16.04
N ALA A 101 -0.79 -8.02 15.36
CA ALA A 101 -0.81 -7.94 13.90
C ALA A 101 0.40 -7.18 13.36
N ILE A 102 0.80 -6.06 13.98
CA ILE A 102 2.03 -5.33 13.62
C ILE A 102 3.26 -6.23 13.80
N LEU A 103 3.36 -6.97 14.91
CA LEU A 103 4.47 -7.91 15.14
C LEU A 103 4.52 -9.03 14.08
N LEU A 104 3.37 -9.57 13.68
CA LEU A 104 3.30 -10.58 12.62
C LEU A 104 3.75 -10.02 11.28
N ILE A 105 3.30 -8.82 10.91
CA ILE A 105 3.72 -8.14 9.67
C ILE A 105 5.22 -7.85 9.72
N ALA A 106 5.73 -7.33 10.84
CA ALA A 106 7.15 -7.06 11.03
C ALA A 106 8.00 -8.32 10.91
N THR A 107 7.56 -9.43 11.51
CA THR A 107 8.25 -10.72 11.44
C THR A 107 8.23 -11.27 10.02
N ALA A 108 7.10 -11.21 9.32
CA ALA A 108 7.00 -11.60 7.91
C ALA A 108 7.95 -10.75 7.04
N CYS A 109 7.97 -9.43 7.26
CA CYS A 109 8.85 -8.52 6.54
C CYS A 109 10.33 -8.81 6.82
N TRP A 110 10.68 -9.15 8.07
CA TRP A 110 12.03 -9.55 8.46
C TRP A 110 12.46 -10.87 7.79
N VAL A 111 11.56 -11.86 7.76
CA VAL A 111 11.80 -13.16 7.08
C VAL A 111 12.00 -12.95 5.57
N ILE A 112 11.12 -12.18 4.92
CA ILE A 112 11.25 -11.87 3.49
C ILE A 112 12.54 -11.10 3.20
N GLY A 113 12.86 -10.09 4.02
CA GLY A 113 14.08 -9.30 3.91
C GLY A 113 15.35 -10.13 4.13
N ARG A 114 15.29 -11.17 4.97
CA ARG A 114 16.40 -12.10 5.20
C ARG A 114 16.57 -13.13 4.08
N ILE A 115 15.48 -13.55 3.44
CA ILE A 115 15.49 -14.53 2.34
C ILE A 115 15.83 -13.88 1.00
N ARG A 116 15.57 -12.58 0.83
CA ARG A 116 16.03 -11.80 -0.33
C ARG A 116 17.26 -10.96 0.07
N PRO A 117 18.47 -11.55 0.15
CA PRO A 117 19.67 -10.73 0.11
C PRO A 117 19.60 -9.94 -1.20
N GLN A 118 19.63 -8.62 -1.07
CA GLN A 118 19.57 -7.67 -2.17
C GLN A 118 20.77 -7.90 -3.10
N GLU A 119 20.53 -8.51 -4.27
CA GLU A 119 21.36 -8.35 -5.48
C GLU A 119 20.79 -7.22 -6.34
#